data_AF-A0A0J1LAD0-F1
#
_entry.id   AF-A0A0J1LAD0-F1
#
_cell.length_a   1.000
_cell.length_b   1.000
_cell.length_c   1.000
_cell.angle_alpha   90.00
_cell.angle_beta   90.00
_cell.angle_gamma   90.00
#
_symmetry.space_group_name_H-M   'P 1'
#
loop_
_entity.id
_entity.type
_entity.pdbx_description
1 polymer ?
#
loop_
_entity_poly.entity_id
_entity_poly.type
_entity_poly.pdbx_seq_one_letter_code
_entity_poly.pdbx_strand_id
1 'polypeptide(L)' 'MHRNKLRIIRKQYGYTYQMMADKLGITKSYYWQIENGKRGLSYEQAVQISSIFSKTPDEIFLPDYIEVKGCSR' A
#
# COMPACT_ATOMS: atom_id res chain seq x y z
N MET A 1 3.83 7.01 7.51
CA MET A 1 2.95 6.16 6.68
C MET A 1 2.52 4.93 7.47
N HIS A 2 1.26 4.83 7.90
CA HIS A 2 0.74 3.62 8.52
C HIS A 2 0.31 2.62 7.43
N ARG A 3 1.22 1.74 6.99
CA ARG A 3 0.96 0.74 5.91
C ARG A 3 0.16 -0.48 6.37
N ASN A 4 -0.45 -0.42 7.55
CA ASN A 4 -1.26 -1.49 8.12
C ASN A 4 -2.47 -1.85 7.23
N LYS A 5 -3.02 -0.87 6.51
CA LYS A 5 -4.15 -1.06 5.57
C LYS A 5 -3.80 -2.00 4.43
N LEU A 6 -2.64 -1.83 3.78
CA LEU A 6 -2.20 -2.69 2.67
C LEU A 6 -2.13 -4.17 3.10
N ARG A 7 -1.61 -4.43 4.30
CA ARG A 7 -1.54 -5.80 4.86
C ARG A 7 -2.93 -6.39 5.09
N ILE A 8 -3.87 -5.59 5.59
CA ILE A 8 -5.26 -6.02 5.83
C ILE A 8 -5.93 -6.37 4.51
N ILE A 9 -5.87 -5.47 3.52
CA ILE A 9 -6.45 -5.66 2.19
C ILE A 9 -5.86 -6.92 1.54
N ARG A 10 -4.53 -7.09 1.54
CA ARG A 10 -3.89 -8.29 1.00
C ARG A 10 -4.44 -9.57 1.63
N LYS A 11 -4.62 -9.59 2.96
CA LYS A 11 -5.18 -10.74 3.68
C LYS A 11 -6.66 -10.97 3.35
N GLN A 12 -7.46 -9.92 3.18
CA GLN A 12 -8.87 -10.03 2.78
C GLN A 12 -9.03 -10.69 1.40
N TYR A 13 -8.12 -10.39 0.47
CA TYR A 13 -8.10 -11.01 -0.86
C TYR A 13 -7.41 -12.38 -0.88
N GLY A 14 -6.89 -12.87 0.26
CA GLY A 14 -6.20 -14.16 0.34
C GLY A 14 -4.85 -14.19 -0.38
N TYR A 15 -4.26 -13.03 -0.71
CA TYR A 15 -3.01 -12.99 -1.47
C TYR A 15 -1.78 -13.21 -0.60
N THR A 16 -0.88 -14.07 -1.08
CA THR A 16 0.45 -14.24 -0.49
C THR A 16 1.39 -13.14 -0.95
N TYR A 17 2.53 -12.98 -0.25
CA TYR A 17 3.57 -12.06 -0.70
C TYR A 17 4.10 -12.40 -2.09
N GLN A 18 4.17 -13.70 -2.43
CA GLN A 18 4.62 -14.15 -3.73
C GLN A 18 3.62 -13.75 -4.81
N MET A 19 2.33 -14.01 -4.61
CA MET A 19 1.28 -13.64 -5.58
C MET A 19 1.24 -12.14 -5.86
N MET A 20 1.44 -11.30 -4.83
CA MET A 20 1.53 -9.86 -5.02
C MET A 20 2.77 -9.48 -5.83
N ALA A 21 3.91 -10.11 -5.51
CA ALA A 21 5.16 -9.87 -6.22
C ALA A 21 5.07 -10.26 -7.70
N ASP A 22 4.46 -11.41 -8.00
CA ASP A 22 4.23 -11.90 -9.35
C ASP A 22 3.33 -10.95 -10.16
N LYS A 23 2.24 -10.46 -9.54
CA LYS A 23 1.33 -9.48 -10.17
C LYS A 23 1.98 -8.12 -10.45
N LEU A 24 2.93 -7.72 -9.61
CA LEU A 24 3.64 -6.45 -9.71
C LEU A 24 4.94 -6.56 -10.54
N GLY A 25 5.34 -7.77 -10.95
CA GLY A 25 6.60 -8.01 -11.64
C GLY A 25 7.84 -7.70 -10.78
N ILE A 26 7.73 -7.84 -9.46
CA ILE A 26 8.80 -7.58 -8.49
C ILE A 26 9.17 -8.84 -7.72
N THR A 27 10.21 -8.76 -6.88
CA THR A 27 10.55 -9.88 -6.00
C THR A 27 9.69 -9.88 -4.73
N LYS A 28 9.45 -11.07 -4.16
CA LYS A 28 8.76 -11.24 -2.87
C LYS A 28 9.37 -10.39 -1.76
N SER A 29 10.70 -10.35 -1.68
CA SER A 29 11.43 -9.55 -0.71
C SER A 29 11.18 -8.05 -0.90
N TYR A 30 11.10 -7.58 -2.16
CA TYR A 30 10.75 -6.20 -2.47
C TYR A 30 9.36 -5.86 -1.93
N TYR A 31 8.36 -6.69 -2.23
CA TYR A 31 6.99 -6.48 -1.72
C TYR A 31 6.94 -6.49 -0.19
N TRP A 32 7.65 -7.42 0.45
CA TRP A 32 7.72 -7.49 1.92
C TRP A 32 8.34 -6.22 2.52
N GLN A 33 9.37 -5.65 1.90
CA GLN A 33 9.97 -4.39 2.35
C GLN A 33 9.02 -3.20 2.22
N ILE A 34 8.17 -3.17 1.18
CA ILE A 34 7.11 -2.16 1.05
C ILE A 34 6.13 -2.31 2.22
N GLU A 35 5.58 -3.52 2.44
CA GLU A 35 4.56 -3.74 3.46
C GLU A 35 5.08 -3.41 4.88
N ASN A 36 6.36 -3.70 5.15
CA ASN A 36 7.00 -3.43 6.45
C ASN A 36 7.61 -2.03 6.61
N GLY A 37 7.43 -1.12 5.63
CA GLY A 37 7.96 0.24 5.76
C GLY A 37 9.48 0.36 5.55
N LYS A 38 10.17 -0.71 5.18
CA LYS A 38 11.62 -0.74 4.97
C LYS A 38 12.04 -0.07 3.65
N ARG A 39 11.13 0.03 2.69
CA ARG A 39 11.36 0.67 1.39
C ARG A 39 10.30 1.70 1.07
N GLY A 40 10.67 2.80 0.42
CA GLY A 40 9.74 3.74 -0.18
C GLY A 40 8.93 3.10 -1.31
N LEU A 41 7.74 3.63 -1.57
CA LEU A 41 6.88 3.24 -2.68
C LEU A 41 6.80 4.43 -3.62
N SER A 42 7.02 4.24 -4.92
CA SER A 42 6.75 5.29 -5.91
C SER A 42 5.26 5.43 -6.17
N TYR A 43 4.81 6.57 -6.70
CA TYR A 43 3.40 6.76 -7.06
C TYR A 43 2.93 5.70 -8.08
N GLU A 44 3.75 5.38 -9.07
CA GLU A 44 3.46 4.31 -10.05
C GLU A 44 3.22 2.96 -9.37
N GLN A 45 4.06 2.58 -8.40
CA GLN A 45 3.86 1.35 -7.64
C GLN A 45 2.60 1.40 -6.79
N ALA A 46 2.24 2.56 -6.25
CA ALA A 46 0.99 2.75 -5.53
C ALA A 46 -0.23 2.52 -6.44
N VAL A 47 -0.20 3.05 -7.66
CA VAL A 47 -1.23 2.84 -8.69
C VAL A 47 -1.32 1.37 -9.08
N GLN A 48 -0.19 0.70 -9.34
CA GLN A 48 -0.19 -0.72 -9.70
C GLN A 48 -0.79 -1.60 -8.58
N ILE A 49 -0.41 -1.34 -7.34
CA ILE A 49 -0.97 -2.05 -6.17
C ILE A 49 -2.47 -1.79 -6.06
N SER A 50 -2.91 -0.54 -6.22
CA SER A 50 -4.31 -0.19 -6.10
C SER A 50 -5.16 -0.80 -7.22
N SER A 51 -4.63 -0.87 -8.45
CA SER A 51 -5.27 -1.56 -9.57
C SER A 51 -5.52 -3.05 -9.30
N ILE A 52 -4.62 -3.75 -8.60
CA ILE A 52 -4.81 -5.18 -8.24
C ILE A 52 -6.05 -5.36 -7.35
N PHE A 53 -6.30 -4.41 -6.46
CA PHE A 53 -7.43 -4.47 -5.52
C PHE A 53 -8.69 -3.76 -6.04
N SER A 54 -8.65 -3.19 -7.25
CA SER A 54 -9.72 -2.33 -7.78
C SER A 54 -10.05 -1.16 -6.84
N LYS A 55 -9.00 -0.53 -6.29
CA LYS A 55 -9.08 0.60 -5.35
C LYS A 55 -8.25 1.78 -5.84
N THR A 56 -8.45 2.94 -5.23
CA THR A 56 -7.56 4.09 -5.42
C THR A 56 -6.34 3.99 -4.49
N PRO A 57 -5.19 4.58 -4.85
CA PRO A 57 -4.03 4.63 -3.96
C PRO A 57 -4.36 5.30 -2.62
N ASP A 58 -5.24 6.30 -2.64
CA ASP A 58 -5.67 7.04 -1.46
C ASP A 58 -6.37 6.12 -0.44
N GLU A 59 -7.27 5.23 -0.90
CA GLU A 59 -7.95 4.27 -0.02
C GLU A 59 -6.98 3.33 0.72
N ILE A 60 -5.84 3.01 0.08
CA ILE A 60 -4.85 2.06 0.61
C ILE A 60 -3.81 2.75 1.49
N PHE A 61 -3.34 3.94 1.09
CA PHE A 61 -2.18 4.60 1.67
C PHE A 61 -2.50 5.86 2.48
N LEU A 62 -3.69 6.45 2.32
CA LEU A 62 -4.11 7.65 3.05
C LEU A 62 -4.77 7.26 4.40
N PRO A 63 -4.48 7.99 5.51
CA PRO A 63 -5.21 7.84 6.76
C PRO A 63 -6.68 8.28 6.61
N ASP A 64 -7.59 7.65 7.37
CA ASP A 64 -9.04 7.96 7.32
C ASP A 64 -9.40 9.35 7.86
N TYR A 65 -8.44 10.00 8.53
CA TYR A 65 -8.57 11.34 9.09
C TYR A 65 -7.38 12.17 8.64
N ILE A 66 -7.67 13.23 7.91
CA ILE A 66 -6.73 14.33 7.72
C ILE A 66 -6.86 15.16 8.99
N GLU A 67 -5.86 15.10 9.88
CA GLU A 67 -5.71 16.14 10.89
C GLU A 67 -5.43 17.44 10.14
N VAL A 68 -6.48 18.23 9.91
CA VAL A 68 -6.34 19.64 9.59
C VAL A 68 -5.62 20.27 10.77
N LYS A 69 -4.30 20.41 10.66
CA LYS A 69 -3.56 21.33 11.51
C LYS A 69 -4.11 22.71 11.19
N GLY A 70 -5.05 23.15 12.03
CA GLY A 70 -5.61 24.49 11.98
C GLY A 70 -4.47 25.48 11.87
N CYS A 71 -4.57 26.35 10.87
CA CYS A 71 -3.75 27.54 10.77
C CYS A 71 -3.86 28.25 12.11
N SER A 72 -2.77 28.24 12.90
CA SER A 72 -2.66 29.10 14.07
C SER A 72 -2.76 30.53 13.55
N ARG A 73 -3.93 31.14 13.77
CA ARG A 73 -4.11 32.58 13.67
C ARG A 73 -3.24 33.27 14.71
#